data_AF-A0A137P7X2-F1
#
_entry.id   AF-A0A137P7X2-F1
#
_cell.length_a   1.000
_cell.length_b   1.000
_cell.length_c   1.000
_cell.angle_alpha   90.00
_cell.angle_beta   90.00
_cell.angle_gamma   90.00
#
_symmetry.space_group_name_H-M   'P 1'
#
loop_
_entity.id
_entity.type
_entity.pdbx_description
1 polymer ?
#
loop_
_entity_poly.entity_id
_entity_poly.type
_entity_poly.pdbx_seq_one_letter_code
_entity_poly.pdbx_strand_id
1 'polypeptide(L)'
;MDVENTFIKPVLLSYFSKGISVLDAREEIIKKYGPYGITLKTIRKWFAIFRDETLEFNGSGEKFRKKFTDKFLIDLINDNPGLNMNELGRLAGTSQSNISRRLKLINNKGKKAKYVTKRVLNEKMKAYITQQKFSDDFLIDLVNENPDLCIRELAILANVSNSTIVNRLKQINKSSVRVNYIKKEAKSIEKKFTDEFLINLVNENPHLSVAGLAKLAEVSDKTVYRRLKQINSIEKRANYVKKTYLKGEVLFTDEYLIDLVNNNPDLNMKELAILTDVTERTISRRIKEINSHGKRINYIFKRFRKGESKFTDEYLIDLVNSNPELNMKELASLANSSESYISARIKKINSGGEKVNYDKKYYLKGTAKNTDEFLTRLIKDNPKLNMTELSKLAGISTSTISRRLKFINGNRESDSIIKLQSVKTKAANNITDESLINLVNENPGFSIPKLAEILNTSSSAISRRLKKIKSCGGGVNYTAKSLKKGEKKFSDEHLIELVRCNPDLNMTELAKLAESSVSTISIRLKEINSNGKRVTYSKKNYNKGVTKVTDNYLINLTNENPGLSNKELSKLAGISASTISRRMKQINGAEKL
;
A
#
# COMPACT_ATOMS: atom_id res chain seq x y z
N MET A 1 29.45 -37.16 -28.07
CA MET A 1 29.56 -37.51 -26.64
C MET A 1 28.76 -36.50 -25.84
N ASP A 2 27.94 -36.98 -24.90
CA ASP A 2 27.10 -36.11 -24.09
C ASP A 2 27.95 -35.46 -22.98
N VAL A 3 28.44 -34.24 -23.26
CA VAL A 3 29.34 -33.46 -22.39
C VAL A 3 28.70 -33.24 -21.01
N GLU A 4 27.38 -33.14 -20.93
CA GLU A 4 26.69 -32.99 -19.65
C GLU A 4 26.87 -34.21 -18.76
N ASN A 5 26.71 -35.41 -19.31
CA ASN A 5 26.78 -36.65 -18.54
C ASN A 5 28.23 -37.11 -18.26
N THR A 6 29.16 -36.83 -19.18
CA THR A 6 30.56 -37.28 -19.05
C THR A 6 31.43 -36.34 -18.22
N PHE A 7 31.21 -35.02 -18.31
CA PHE A 7 32.07 -34.04 -17.64
C PHE A 7 31.36 -33.28 -16.53
N ILE A 8 30.16 -32.78 -16.79
CA ILE A 8 29.45 -31.90 -15.85
C ILE A 8 28.89 -32.67 -14.65
N LYS A 9 28.25 -33.83 -14.89
CA LYS A 9 27.63 -34.64 -13.84
C LYS A 9 28.62 -35.03 -12.71
N PRO A 10 29.82 -35.60 -12.99
CA PRO A 10 30.77 -35.98 -11.93
C PRO A 10 31.28 -34.80 -11.09
N VAL A 11 31.55 -33.66 -11.74
CA VAL A 11 32.02 -32.44 -11.06
C VAL A 11 30.95 -31.92 -10.11
N LEU A 12 29.70 -31.83 -10.57
CA LEU A 12 28.58 -31.37 -9.74
C LEU A 12 28.24 -32.35 -8.61
N LEU A 13 28.33 -33.66 -8.86
CA LEU A 13 28.11 -34.68 -7.84
C LEU A 13 29.16 -34.58 -6.72
N SER A 14 30.42 -34.29 -7.07
CA SER A 14 31.50 -34.04 -6.09
C SER A 14 31.19 -32.83 -5.20
N TYR A 15 30.75 -31.71 -5.78
CA TYR A 15 30.38 -30.53 -5.00
C TYR A 15 29.14 -30.76 -4.14
N PHE A 16 28.14 -31.44 -4.67
CA PHE A 16 26.95 -31.82 -3.91
C PHE A 16 27.29 -32.70 -2.70
N SER A 17 28.15 -33.70 -2.90
CA SER A 17 28.60 -34.61 -1.83
C SER A 17 29.41 -33.90 -0.73
N LYS A 18 30.07 -32.79 -1.06
CA LYS A 18 30.78 -31.92 -0.11
C LYS A 18 29.86 -30.94 0.63
N GLY A 19 28.55 -30.95 0.35
CA GLY A 19 27.58 -30.03 0.96
C GLY A 19 27.71 -28.59 0.48
N ILE A 20 28.40 -28.36 -0.64
CA ILE A 20 28.59 -27.02 -1.22
C ILE A 20 27.24 -26.55 -1.79
N SER A 21 26.89 -25.28 -1.55
CA SER A 21 25.62 -24.76 -2.05
C SER A 21 25.62 -24.62 -3.57
N VAL A 22 24.42 -24.56 -4.18
CA VAL A 22 24.27 -24.38 -5.64
C VAL A 22 24.99 -23.12 -6.16
N LEU A 23 25.01 -22.05 -5.35
CA LEU A 23 25.65 -20.78 -5.75
C LEU A 23 27.17 -20.89 -5.66
N ASP A 24 27.68 -21.47 -4.56
CA ASP A 24 29.12 -21.64 -4.36
C ASP A 24 29.71 -22.61 -5.40
N ALA A 25 28.99 -23.69 -5.72
CA ALA A 25 29.37 -24.61 -6.78
C ALA A 25 29.43 -23.92 -8.15
N ARG A 26 28.56 -22.94 -8.41
CA ARG A 26 28.60 -22.13 -9.62
C ARG A 26 29.84 -21.24 -9.64
N GLU A 27 30.15 -20.56 -8.54
CA GLU A 27 31.34 -19.70 -8.45
C GLU A 27 32.63 -20.50 -8.66
N GLU A 28 32.74 -21.69 -8.06
CA GLU A 28 33.87 -22.60 -8.26
C GLU A 28 34.03 -23.09 -9.70
N ILE A 29 32.92 -23.37 -10.39
CA ILE A 29 32.95 -23.77 -11.81
C ILE A 29 33.32 -22.58 -12.69
N ILE A 30 32.76 -21.39 -12.43
CA ILE A 30 33.11 -20.17 -13.17
C ILE A 30 34.60 -19.85 -13.00
N LYS A 31 35.15 -20.04 -11.80
CA LYS A 31 36.57 -19.82 -11.51
C LYS A 31 37.49 -20.76 -12.30
N LYS A 32 37.10 -22.02 -12.50
CA LYS A 32 37.92 -23.03 -13.19
C LYS A 32 37.73 -23.06 -14.70
N TYR A 33 36.50 -22.85 -15.18
CA TYR A 33 36.11 -23.10 -16.57
C TYR A 33 35.55 -21.86 -17.28
N GLY A 34 35.53 -20.71 -16.60
CA GLY A 34 35.05 -19.44 -17.14
C GLY A 34 33.53 -19.24 -16.99
N PRO A 35 33.04 -18.00 -17.23
CA PRO A 35 31.64 -17.62 -17.01
C PRO A 35 30.63 -18.39 -17.87
N TYR A 36 31.08 -18.98 -18.99
CA TYR A 36 30.26 -19.76 -19.92
C TYR A 36 30.37 -21.27 -19.72
N GLY A 37 31.16 -21.75 -18.74
CA GLY A 37 31.38 -23.19 -18.53
C GLY A 37 30.12 -23.97 -18.13
N ILE A 38 29.21 -23.34 -17.37
CA ILE A 38 27.91 -23.94 -17.04
C ILE A 38 26.88 -22.87 -16.65
N THR A 39 25.60 -23.10 -17.00
CA THR A 39 24.51 -22.23 -16.55
C THR A 39 24.05 -22.60 -15.14
N LEU A 40 23.56 -21.61 -14.37
CA LEU A 40 22.95 -21.84 -13.05
C LEU A 40 21.74 -22.79 -13.12
N LYS A 41 21.02 -22.78 -14.26
CA LYS A 41 19.87 -23.66 -14.49
C LYS A 41 20.30 -25.12 -14.54
N THR A 42 21.40 -25.43 -15.23
CA THR A 42 21.97 -26.78 -15.32
C THR A 42 22.45 -27.29 -13.96
N ILE A 43 23.13 -26.44 -13.17
CA ILE A 43 23.55 -26.79 -11.79
C ILE A 43 22.33 -27.13 -10.93
N ARG A 44 21.28 -26.29 -10.96
CA ARG A 44 20.04 -26.53 -10.20
C ARG A 44 19.35 -27.83 -10.59
N LYS A 45 19.30 -28.12 -11.90
CA LYS A 45 18.74 -29.37 -12.44
C LYS A 45 19.46 -30.58 -11.85
N TRP A 46 20.79 -30.62 -11.93
CA TRP A 46 21.58 -31.72 -11.38
C TRP A 46 21.51 -31.83 -9.87
N PHE A 47 21.55 -30.72 -9.13
CA PHE A 47 21.38 -30.74 -7.67
C PHE A 47 19.99 -31.19 -7.23
N ALA A 48 18.95 -31.02 -8.05
CA ALA A 48 17.64 -31.62 -7.80
C ALA A 48 17.71 -33.13 -8.03
N ILE A 49 18.24 -33.57 -9.18
CA ILE A 49 18.43 -34.98 -9.52
C ILE A 49 19.23 -35.71 -8.43
N PHE A 50 20.36 -35.17 -7.95
CA PHE A 50 21.14 -35.82 -6.89
C PHE A 50 20.40 -35.90 -5.56
N ARG A 51 19.55 -34.93 -5.24
CA ARG A 51 18.68 -35.02 -4.04
C ARG A 51 17.66 -36.13 -4.18
N ASP A 52 17.14 -36.33 -5.38
CA ASP A 52 16.16 -37.39 -5.65
C ASP A 52 16.85 -38.77 -5.74
N GLU A 53 18.00 -38.87 -6.40
CA GLU A 53 18.81 -40.10 -6.48
C GLU A 53 19.33 -40.53 -5.09
N THR A 54 19.74 -39.58 -4.24
CA THR A 54 20.11 -39.90 -2.84
C THR A 54 18.92 -40.31 -1.98
N LEU A 55 17.69 -40.01 -2.39
CA LEU A 55 16.48 -40.52 -1.74
C LEU A 55 16.17 -41.97 -2.16
N GLU A 56 16.53 -42.38 -3.39
CA GLU A 56 16.29 -43.73 -3.92
C GLU A 56 17.40 -44.72 -3.56
N PHE A 57 18.68 -44.31 -3.55
CA PHE A 57 19.82 -45.20 -3.26
C PHE A 57 19.89 -45.69 -1.79
N ASN A 58 19.05 -45.13 -0.92
CA ASN A 58 18.92 -45.54 0.49
C ASN A 58 17.81 -46.58 0.73
N GLY A 59 17.35 -47.27 -0.32
CA GLY A 59 16.40 -48.37 -0.24
C GLY A 59 17.04 -49.68 0.22
N SER A 60 17.26 -49.83 1.53
CA SER A 60 17.18 -51.12 2.30
C SER A 60 17.80 -51.07 3.72
N GLY A 61 17.97 -49.90 4.33
CA GLY A 61 18.38 -49.84 5.75
C GLY A 61 18.04 -48.49 6.34
N GLU A 62 17.21 -48.50 7.37
CA GLU A 62 16.79 -47.38 8.23
C GLU A 62 17.25 -45.98 7.78
N LYS A 63 16.28 -45.19 7.29
CA LYS A 63 16.42 -43.75 7.14
C LYS A 63 16.94 -43.16 8.45
N PHE A 64 18.24 -42.91 8.56
CA PHE A 64 18.81 -41.91 9.46
C PHE A 64 18.43 -40.51 8.92
N ARG A 65 17.12 -40.26 8.77
CA ARG A 65 16.60 -38.94 9.11
C ARG A 65 17.13 -38.72 10.51
N LYS A 66 18.13 -37.86 10.70
CA LYS A 66 18.47 -37.33 12.02
C LYS A 66 17.13 -37.01 12.64
N LYS A 67 16.68 -37.84 13.58
CA LYS A 67 15.32 -37.74 14.10
C LYS A 67 15.25 -36.30 14.58
N PHE A 68 14.32 -35.53 14.02
CA PHE A 68 14.11 -34.16 14.43
C PHE A 68 13.55 -34.23 15.85
N THR A 69 14.46 -34.40 16.80
CA THR A 69 14.16 -34.70 18.19
C THR A 69 13.80 -33.41 18.88
N ASP A 70 12.95 -33.54 19.89
CA ASP A 70 12.58 -32.40 20.72
C ASP A 70 13.83 -31.78 21.38
N LYS A 71 14.84 -32.60 21.71
CA LYS A 71 16.15 -32.15 22.21
C LYS A 71 16.89 -31.27 21.20
N PHE A 72 17.02 -31.72 19.94
CA PHE A 72 17.66 -30.93 18.88
C PHE A 72 17.00 -29.58 18.67
N LEU A 73 15.65 -29.52 18.70
CA LEU A 73 14.94 -28.25 18.56
C LEU A 73 15.14 -27.33 19.77
N ILE A 74 15.19 -27.88 20.99
CA ILE A 74 15.47 -27.10 22.21
C ILE A 74 16.88 -26.51 22.15
N ASP A 75 17.87 -27.33 21.81
CA ASP A 75 19.28 -26.90 21.68
C ASP A 75 19.41 -25.81 20.62
N LEU A 76 18.81 -26.01 19.44
CA LEU A 76 18.82 -25.04 18.34
C LEU A 76 18.21 -23.68 18.74
N ILE A 77 17.18 -23.67 19.58
CA ILE A 77 16.54 -22.44 20.08
C ILE A 77 17.42 -21.76 21.13
N ASN A 78 18.01 -22.53 22.04
CA ASN A 78 18.87 -22.00 23.10
C ASN A 78 20.15 -21.37 22.51
N ASP A 79 20.71 -22.00 21.48
CA ASP A 79 21.89 -21.49 20.77
C ASP A 79 21.57 -20.24 19.92
N ASN A 80 20.30 -20.03 19.57
CA ASN A 80 19.89 -18.98 18.63
C ASN A 80 18.61 -18.23 19.06
N PRO A 81 18.60 -17.56 20.23
CA PRO A 81 17.39 -16.97 20.81
C PRO A 81 16.78 -15.82 19.97
N GLY A 82 17.56 -15.22 19.05
CA GLY A 82 17.11 -14.12 18.18
C GLY A 82 16.43 -14.55 16.87
N LEU A 83 16.48 -15.84 16.52
CA LEU A 83 15.97 -16.33 15.25
C LEU A 83 14.45 -16.51 15.24
N ASN A 84 13.85 -16.13 14.13
CA ASN A 84 12.45 -16.39 13.87
C ASN A 84 12.22 -17.84 13.38
N MET A 85 10.98 -18.33 13.47
CA MET A 85 10.62 -19.71 13.11
C MET A 85 11.04 -20.12 11.68
N ASN A 86 11.12 -19.17 10.74
CA ASN A 86 11.52 -19.45 9.36
C ASN A 86 13.03 -19.64 9.26
N GLU A 87 13.81 -18.82 9.98
CA GLU A 87 15.26 -18.97 10.10
C GLU A 87 15.63 -20.28 10.82
N LEU A 88 14.92 -20.60 11.91
CA LEU A 88 15.06 -21.89 12.59
C LEU A 88 14.71 -23.07 11.67
N GLY A 89 13.67 -22.93 10.84
CA GLY A 89 13.30 -23.94 9.84
C GLY A 89 14.43 -24.18 8.84
N ARG A 90 15.05 -23.10 8.33
CA ARG A 90 16.20 -23.20 7.41
C ARG A 90 17.39 -23.90 8.06
N LEU A 91 17.75 -23.54 9.29
CA LEU A 91 18.86 -24.20 10.02
C LEU A 91 18.57 -25.67 10.30
N ALA A 92 17.33 -26.00 10.62
CA ALA A 92 16.88 -27.36 10.87
C ALA A 92 16.65 -28.20 9.59
N GLY A 93 16.76 -27.61 8.39
CA GLY A 93 16.39 -28.28 7.15
C GLY A 93 14.91 -28.67 7.09
N THR A 94 14.02 -27.89 7.70
CA THR A 94 12.58 -28.16 7.75
C THR A 94 11.73 -26.90 7.55
N SER A 95 10.42 -27.06 7.39
CA SER A 95 9.51 -25.92 7.23
C SER A 95 9.29 -25.19 8.56
N GLN A 96 9.03 -23.88 8.48
CA GLN A 96 8.58 -23.07 9.61
C GLN A 96 7.39 -23.71 10.36
N SER A 97 6.44 -24.30 9.61
CA SER A 97 5.26 -24.95 10.17
C SER A 97 5.62 -26.18 11.02
N ASN A 98 6.61 -26.97 10.61
CA ASN A 98 7.10 -28.11 11.39
C ASN A 98 7.78 -27.67 12.70
N ILE A 99 8.62 -26.63 12.65
CA ILE A 99 9.23 -26.04 13.86
C ILE A 99 8.15 -25.62 14.85
N SER A 100 7.16 -24.85 14.37
CA SER A 100 6.04 -24.36 15.20
C SER A 100 5.23 -25.51 15.82
N ARG A 101 4.88 -26.52 15.02
CA ARG A 101 4.14 -27.71 15.48
C ARG A 101 4.91 -28.45 16.58
N ARG A 102 6.21 -28.70 16.37
CA ARG A 102 7.07 -29.41 17.32
C ARG A 102 7.23 -28.63 18.62
N LEU A 103 7.46 -27.33 18.55
CA LEU A 103 7.51 -26.45 19.72
C LEU A 103 6.23 -26.48 20.55
N LYS A 104 5.05 -26.50 19.91
CA LYS A 104 3.78 -26.67 20.62
C LYS A 104 3.71 -28.01 21.34
N LEU A 105 4.09 -29.11 20.67
CA LEU A 105 4.11 -30.45 21.28
C LEU A 105 5.07 -30.53 22.47
N ILE A 106 6.25 -29.92 22.35
CA ILE A 106 7.27 -29.84 23.42
C ILE A 106 6.69 -29.10 24.64
N ASN A 107 6.11 -27.93 24.42
CA ASN A 107 5.52 -27.11 25.47
C ASN A 107 4.31 -27.77 26.14
N ASN A 108 3.49 -28.50 25.38
CA ASN A 108 2.35 -29.25 25.92
C ASN A 108 2.77 -30.42 26.82
N LYS A 109 3.97 -30.98 26.63
CA LYS A 109 4.52 -32.06 27.45
C LYS A 109 5.21 -31.55 28.73
N GLY A 110 5.05 -30.27 29.09
CA GLY A 110 5.64 -29.68 30.29
C GLY A 110 7.14 -29.34 30.19
N LYS A 111 7.85 -29.84 29.17
CA LYS A 111 9.21 -29.38 28.83
C LYS A 111 9.10 -28.04 28.13
N LYS A 112 9.16 -26.94 28.89
CA LYS A 112 9.07 -25.59 28.32
C LYS A 112 10.35 -25.25 27.56
N ALA A 113 10.33 -25.40 26.24
CA ALA A 113 11.30 -24.70 25.41
C ALA A 113 10.99 -23.20 25.56
N LYS A 114 11.92 -22.43 26.14
CA LYS A 114 11.76 -20.97 26.33
C LYS A 114 11.92 -20.24 24.99
N TYR A 115 11.09 -20.58 24.02
CA TYR A 115 11.01 -19.85 22.77
C TYR A 115 10.16 -18.61 22.97
N VAL A 116 10.82 -17.46 23.05
CA VAL A 116 10.12 -16.18 23.03
C VAL A 116 9.84 -15.86 21.58
N THR A 117 8.57 -15.98 21.17
CA THR A 117 8.15 -15.60 19.83
C THR A 117 8.65 -14.19 19.55
N LYS A 118 9.35 -13.96 18.43
CA LYS A 118 9.87 -12.61 18.05
C LYS A 118 8.80 -11.52 18.12
N ARG A 119 7.51 -11.89 17.96
CA ARG A 119 6.36 -11.01 18.19
C ARG A 119 6.15 -10.64 19.67
N VAL A 120 6.22 -11.59 20.59
CA VAL A 120 6.14 -11.34 22.04
C VAL A 120 7.38 -10.61 22.53
N LEU A 121 8.56 -10.93 21.99
CA LEU A 121 9.77 -10.15 22.21
C LEU A 121 9.54 -8.71 21.74
N ASN A 122 9.06 -8.50 20.51
CA ASN A 122 8.73 -7.18 19.98
C ASN A 122 7.58 -6.49 20.72
N GLU A 123 6.61 -7.18 21.30
CA GLU A 123 5.50 -6.61 22.05
C GLU A 123 5.92 -6.25 23.48
N LYS A 124 6.72 -7.09 24.15
CA LYS A 124 7.35 -6.75 25.44
C LYS A 124 8.38 -5.64 25.28
N MET A 125 9.18 -5.69 24.22
CA MET A 125 10.14 -4.66 23.86
C MET A 125 9.40 -3.39 23.41
N LYS A 126 8.28 -3.47 22.69
CA LYS A 126 7.40 -2.31 22.46
C LYS A 126 6.76 -1.78 23.73
N ALA A 127 6.33 -2.63 24.67
CA ALA A 127 5.75 -2.20 25.95
C ALA A 127 6.82 -1.51 26.82
N TYR A 128 8.01 -2.09 26.88
CA TYR A 128 9.19 -1.50 27.52
C TYR A 128 9.58 -0.18 26.83
N ILE A 129 9.64 -0.13 25.50
CA ILE A 129 9.95 1.08 24.71
C ILE A 129 8.83 2.13 24.73
N THR A 130 7.56 1.74 24.91
CA THR A 130 6.45 2.71 25.06
C THR A 130 6.38 3.28 26.47
N GLN A 131 6.89 2.56 27.47
CA GLN A 131 7.10 3.08 28.82
C GLN A 131 8.41 3.86 28.96
N GLN A 132 9.45 3.45 28.24
CA GLN A 132 10.73 4.14 28.13
C GLN A 132 10.54 5.31 27.17
N LYS A 133 10.11 6.46 27.72
CA LYS A 133 10.06 7.72 26.98
C LYS A 133 11.36 7.83 26.17
N PHE A 134 11.25 8.02 24.86
CA PHE A 134 12.39 8.29 23.99
C PHE A 134 12.97 9.66 24.37
N SER A 135 13.75 9.66 25.45
CA SER A 135 14.42 10.80 26.05
C SER A 135 15.74 11.05 25.35
N ASP A 136 16.26 12.24 25.54
CA ASP A 136 17.56 12.62 25.01
C ASP A 136 18.67 11.79 25.68
N ASP A 137 18.57 11.52 26.98
CA ASP A 137 19.51 10.67 27.74
C ASP A 137 19.59 9.24 27.17
N PHE A 138 18.44 8.61 26.89
CA PHE A 138 18.40 7.27 26.29
C PHE A 138 19.13 7.25 24.93
N LEU A 139 18.94 8.28 24.10
CA LEU A 139 19.59 8.36 22.80
C LEU A 139 21.09 8.63 22.91
N ILE A 140 21.51 9.41 23.90
CA ILE A 140 22.93 9.67 24.22
C ILE A 140 23.61 8.35 24.62
N ASP A 141 23.02 7.64 25.58
CA ASP A 141 23.54 6.35 26.07
C ASP A 141 23.60 5.33 24.94
N LEU A 142 22.53 5.19 24.15
CA LEU A 142 22.47 4.26 23.03
C LEU A 142 23.58 4.50 22.00
N VAL A 143 23.90 5.77 21.71
CA VAL A 143 24.99 6.13 20.78
C VAL A 143 26.36 5.88 21.40
N ASN A 144 26.55 6.21 22.68
CA ASN A 144 27.82 6.04 23.36
C ASN A 144 28.17 4.57 23.58
N GLU A 145 27.19 3.73 23.90
CA GLU A 145 27.35 2.27 24.03
C GLU A 145 27.60 1.59 22.70
N ASN A 146 27.15 2.19 21.59
CA ASN A 146 27.21 1.58 20.26
C ASN A 146 27.79 2.54 19.21
N PRO A 147 29.05 2.97 19.37
CA PRO A 147 29.64 3.97 18.49
C PRO A 147 29.70 3.48 17.03
N ASP A 148 29.68 2.16 16.79
CA ASP A 148 29.76 1.48 15.49
C ASP A 148 28.49 1.40 14.67
N LEU A 149 27.34 1.71 15.25
CA LEU A 149 26.07 1.58 14.56
C LEU A 149 25.77 2.79 13.66
N CYS A 150 25.20 2.51 12.49
CA CYS A 150 24.67 3.56 11.62
C CYS A 150 23.29 4.04 12.11
N ILE A 151 22.85 5.23 11.68
CA ILE A 151 21.50 5.79 11.98
C ILE A 151 20.37 4.76 11.81
N ARG A 152 20.46 3.89 10.79
CA ARG A 152 19.42 2.88 10.53
C ARG A 152 19.38 1.81 11.62
N GLU A 153 20.53 1.35 12.08
CA GLU A 153 20.63 0.35 13.14
C GLU A 153 20.20 0.96 14.47
N LEU A 154 20.64 2.19 14.77
CA LEU A 154 20.17 2.96 15.92
C LEU A 154 18.65 3.15 15.90
N ALA A 155 18.07 3.45 14.73
CA ALA A 155 16.62 3.59 14.58
C ALA A 155 15.87 2.27 14.81
N ILE A 156 16.46 1.14 14.42
CA ILE A 156 15.92 -0.20 14.70
C ILE A 156 15.97 -0.50 16.21
N LEU A 157 17.11 -0.23 16.86
CA LEU A 157 17.28 -0.45 18.31
C LEU A 157 16.34 0.44 19.13
N ALA A 158 16.24 1.72 18.78
CA ALA A 158 15.32 2.66 19.41
C ALA A 158 13.86 2.51 18.96
N ASN A 159 13.58 1.66 17.97
CA ASN A 159 12.26 1.46 17.36
C ASN A 159 11.57 2.78 16.95
N VAL A 160 12.33 3.66 16.32
CA VAL A 160 11.86 4.94 15.75
C VAL A 160 12.26 5.05 14.29
N SER A 161 11.83 6.12 13.61
CA SER A 161 12.26 6.36 12.23
C SER A 161 13.69 6.91 12.18
N ASN A 162 14.41 6.64 11.09
CA ASN A 162 15.74 7.22 10.84
C ASN A 162 15.72 8.76 10.98
N SER A 163 14.68 9.41 10.48
CA SER A 163 14.55 10.87 10.59
C SER A 163 14.34 11.34 12.03
N THR A 164 13.68 10.54 12.88
CA THR A 164 13.53 10.83 14.32
C THR A 164 14.89 10.85 15.02
N ILE A 165 15.74 9.83 14.79
CA ILE A 165 17.10 9.76 15.35
C ILE A 165 17.92 10.98 14.90
N VAL A 166 17.95 11.25 13.59
CA VAL A 166 18.70 12.38 13.02
C VAL A 166 18.25 13.72 13.64
N ASN A 167 16.94 13.93 13.76
CA ASN A 167 16.40 15.18 14.28
C ASN A 167 16.68 15.33 15.78
N ARG A 168 16.57 14.25 16.57
CA ARG A 168 16.90 14.29 18.00
C ARG A 168 18.38 14.50 18.23
N LEU A 169 19.28 13.77 17.57
CA LEU A 169 20.72 14.02 17.69
C LEU A 169 21.10 15.47 17.35
N LYS A 170 20.44 16.07 16.34
CA LYS A 170 20.61 17.49 16.03
C LYS A 170 20.08 18.43 17.11
N GLN A 171 19.00 18.07 17.81
CA GLN A 171 18.46 18.85 18.92
C GLN A 171 19.36 18.75 20.15
N ILE A 172 19.85 17.54 20.47
CA ILE A 172 20.76 17.30 21.58
C ILE A 172 22.08 18.04 21.35
N ASN A 173 22.64 17.97 20.15
CA ASN A 173 23.87 18.71 19.83
C ASN A 173 23.69 20.23 19.77
N LYS A 174 22.45 20.75 19.87
CA LYS A 174 22.17 22.18 20.04
C LYS A 174 22.08 22.59 21.51
N SER A 175 21.62 21.71 22.40
CA SER A 175 21.88 21.90 23.82
C SER A 175 23.37 21.65 24.06
N SER A 176 23.96 22.22 25.11
CA SER A 176 25.41 22.16 25.39
C SER A 176 25.99 20.74 25.53
N VAL A 177 25.15 19.70 25.54
CA VAL A 177 25.53 18.30 25.59
C VAL A 177 25.87 17.80 24.17
N ARG A 178 27.16 17.60 23.88
CA ARG A 178 27.61 17.05 22.60
C ARG A 178 27.54 15.53 22.62
N VAL A 179 26.69 14.94 21.79
CA VAL A 179 26.73 13.50 21.48
C VAL A 179 27.83 13.28 20.45
N ASN A 180 28.80 12.43 20.76
CA ASN A 180 29.92 12.13 19.88
C ASN A 180 29.53 11.13 18.77
N TYR A 181 28.42 11.39 18.08
CA TYR A 181 27.99 10.59 16.95
C TYR A 181 28.81 10.96 15.70
N ILE A 182 29.80 10.14 15.38
CA ILE A 182 30.49 10.21 14.09
C ILE A 182 29.53 9.66 13.05
N LYS A 183 29.14 10.48 12.07
CA LYS A 183 28.24 10.05 11.00
C LYS A 183 28.90 8.94 10.19
N LYS A 184 28.58 7.69 10.53
CA LYS A 184 28.95 6.52 9.74
C LYS A 184 28.10 6.55 8.49
N GLU A 185 28.74 6.82 7.36
CA GLU A 185 28.13 6.51 6.08
C GLU A 185 27.79 5.04 6.11
N ALA A 186 26.54 4.69 5.79
CA ALA A 186 26.18 3.29 5.72
C ALA A 186 27.24 2.63 4.85
N LYS A 187 27.91 1.59 5.37
CA LYS A 187 28.64 0.65 4.52
C LYS A 187 27.59 0.05 3.59
N SER A 188 27.20 0.79 2.56
CA SER A 188 26.60 0.21 1.39
C SER A 188 27.58 -0.89 1.04
N ILE A 189 27.11 -2.12 0.96
CA ILE A 189 27.83 -3.14 0.23
C ILE A 189 28.11 -2.48 -1.11
N GLU A 190 29.32 -1.96 -1.28
CA GLU A 190 29.76 -1.30 -2.48
C GLU A 190 29.95 -2.42 -3.50
N LYS A 191 28.84 -2.99 -3.99
CA LYS A 191 28.77 -3.19 -5.43
C LYS A 191 28.91 -1.78 -5.96
N LYS A 192 30.16 -1.37 -6.20
CA LYS A 192 30.48 -0.03 -6.67
C LYS A 192 29.61 0.16 -7.91
N PHE A 193 28.56 0.95 -7.77
CA PHE A 193 27.72 1.35 -8.88
C PHE A 193 28.51 2.40 -9.65
N THR A 194 29.64 1.97 -10.20
CA THR A 194 30.55 2.75 -11.01
C THR A 194 29.94 2.97 -12.37
N ASP A 195 30.46 3.97 -13.06
CA ASP A 195 30.03 4.27 -14.40
C ASP A 195 30.42 3.10 -15.33
N GLU A 196 31.57 2.45 -15.12
CA GLU A 196 31.99 1.24 -15.85
C GLU A 196 31.03 0.06 -15.66
N PHE A 197 30.60 -0.20 -14.41
CA PHE A 197 29.62 -1.27 -14.15
C PHE A 197 28.32 -1.00 -14.91
N LEU A 198 27.84 0.26 -14.87
CA LEU A 198 26.59 0.62 -15.52
C LEU A 198 26.71 0.63 -17.05
N ILE A 199 27.85 1.03 -17.61
CA ILE A 199 28.17 0.94 -19.04
C ILE A 199 28.17 -0.53 -19.49
N ASN A 200 28.87 -1.40 -18.78
CA ASN A 200 28.91 -2.83 -19.10
C ASN A 200 27.52 -3.46 -18.99
N LEU A 201 26.76 -3.11 -17.94
CA LEU A 201 25.40 -3.61 -17.76
C LEU A 201 24.47 -3.21 -18.91
N VAL A 202 24.60 -1.98 -19.44
CA VAL A 202 23.87 -1.53 -20.63
C VAL A 202 24.33 -2.25 -21.88
N ASN A 203 25.64 -2.40 -22.08
CA ASN A 203 26.22 -3.03 -23.28
C ASN A 203 25.89 -4.52 -23.36
N GLU A 204 25.88 -5.22 -22.22
CA GLU A 204 25.47 -6.63 -22.13
C GLU A 204 23.96 -6.81 -22.29
N ASN A 205 23.17 -5.77 -21.98
CA ASN A 205 21.72 -5.83 -21.98
C ASN A 205 21.08 -4.67 -22.74
N PRO A 206 21.40 -4.48 -24.04
CA PRO A 206 21.00 -3.30 -24.80
C PRO A 206 19.49 -3.23 -25.00
N HIS A 207 18.75 -4.31 -24.72
CA HIS A 207 17.29 -4.44 -24.81
C HIS A 207 16.55 -4.16 -23.47
N LEU A 208 17.23 -4.07 -22.32
CA LEU A 208 16.57 -3.78 -21.04
C LEU A 208 16.15 -2.31 -20.86
N SER A 209 14.99 -2.11 -20.23
CA SER A 209 14.53 -0.80 -19.76
C SER A 209 15.31 -0.36 -18.52
N VAL A 210 15.23 0.92 -18.13
CA VAL A 210 15.86 1.43 -16.90
C VAL A 210 15.42 0.62 -15.67
N ALA A 211 14.17 0.18 -15.64
CA ALA A 211 13.64 -0.66 -14.57
C ALA A 211 14.28 -2.06 -14.55
N GLY A 212 14.47 -2.67 -15.73
CA GLY A 212 15.19 -3.94 -15.87
C GLY A 212 16.64 -3.83 -15.39
N LEU A 213 17.35 -2.79 -15.83
CA LEU A 213 18.71 -2.49 -15.39
C LEU A 213 18.79 -2.24 -13.88
N ALA A 214 17.82 -1.51 -13.32
CA ALA A 214 17.73 -1.26 -11.88
C ALA A 214 17.54 -2.53 -11.06
N LYS A 215 16.76 -3.48 -11.57
CA LYS A 215 16.56 -4.79 -10.94
C LYS A 215 17.86 -5.62 -10.94
N LEU A 216 18.61 -5.60 -12.04
CA LEU A 216 19.91 -6.29 -12.12
C LEU A 216 20.96 -5.64 -11.23
N ALA A 217 20.96 -4.31 -11.14
CA ALA A 217 21.90 -3.56 -10.33
C ALA A 217 21.49 -3.44 -8.85
N GLU A 218 20.33 -3.97 -8.45
CA GLU A 218 19.78 -3.87 -7.09
C GLU A 218 19.65 -2.42 -6.58
N VAL A 219 19.41 -1.47 -7.48
CA VAL A 219 19.26 -0.03 -7.17
C VAL A 219 17.91 0.50 -7.65
N SER A 220 17.59 1.75 -7.32
CA SER A 220 16.38 2.38 -7.85
C SER A 220 16.52 2.73 -9.33
N ASP A 221 15.41 2.64 -10.07
CA ASP A 221 15.25 3.13 -11.44
C ASP A 221 15.75 4.58 -11.61
N LYS A 222 15.46 5.45 -10.65
CA LYS A 222 15.93 6.84 -10.63
C LYS A 222 17.44 6.96 -10.52
N THR A 223 18.09 6.07 -9.76
CA THR A 223 19.55 6.04 -9.62
C THR A 223 20.20 5.70 -10.95
N VAL A 224 19.75 4.61 -11.59
CA VAL A 224 20.21 4.18 -12.92
C VAL A 224 20.01 5.29 -13.95
N TYR A 225 18.81 5.89 -14.00
CA TYR A 225 18.51 6.96 -14.94
C TYR A 225 19.42 8.18 -14.78
N ARG A 226 19.64 8.63 -13.53
CA ARG A 226 20.50 9.80 -13.25
C ARG A 226 21.94 9.53 -13.66
N ARG A 227 22.48 8.35 -13.34
CA ARG A 227 23.85 7.95 -13.68
C ARG A 227 24.03 7.80 -15.19
N LEU A 228 23.13 7.11 -15.89
CA LEU A 228 23.17 7.03 -17.36
C LEU A 228 23.14 8.42 -18.02
N LYS A 229 22.35 9.35 -17.48
CA LYS A 229 22.32 10.73 -17.97
C LYS A 229 23.66 11.44 -17.75
N GLN A 230 24.31 11.25 -16.60
CA GLN A 230 25.63 11.82 -16.29
C GLN A 230 26.71 11.25 -17.21
N ILE A 231 26.78 9.92 -17.34
CA ILE A 231 27.73 9.22 -18.21
C ILE A 231 27.59 9.70 -19.66
N ASN A 232 26.35 9.80 -20.15
CA ASN A 232 26.09 10.26 -21.50
C ASN A 232 26.37 11.75 -21.71
N SER A 233 26.29 12.57 -20.66
CA SER A 233 26.62 14.01 -20.77
C SER A 233 28.12 14.28 -20.80
N ILE A 234 28.95 13.40 -20.24
CA ILE A 234 30.40 13.58 -20.15
C ILE A 234 31.07 13.06 -21.43
N GLU A 235 30.78 11.83 -21.85
CA GLU A 235 31.52 11.18 -22.97
C GLU A 235 30.64 10.33 -23.92
N LYS A 236 29.30 10.36 -23.82
CA LYS A 236 28.40 9.46 -24.60
C LYS A 236 28.78 7.96 -24.54
N ARG A 237 29.41 7.48 -23.46
CA ARG A 237 29.99 6.11 -23.40
C ARG A 237 29.00 4.98 -23.14
N ALA A 238 27.88 5.23 -22.47
CA ALA A 238 26.94 4.16 -22.14
C ALA A 238 26.08 3.73 -23.35
N ASN A 239 26.11 4.45 -24.48
CA ASN A 239 25.25 4.25 -25.65
C ASN A 239 23.77 3.96 -25.30
N TYR A 240 23.33 4.42 -24.13
CA TYR A 240 21.99 4.16 -23.66
C TYR A 240 21.05 5.13 -24.36
N VAL A 241 20.45 4.66 -25.45
CA VAL A 241 19.31 5.34 -26.04
C VAL A 241 18.19 5.21 -25.04
N LYS A 242 17.74 6.37 -24.52
CA LYS A 242 16.62 6.39 -23.58
C LYS A 242 15.46 5.70 -24.28
N LYS A 243 15.14 4.51 -23.79
CA LYS A 243 13.86 3.85 -24.03
C LYS A 243 12.84 4.63 -23.23
N THR A 244 12.52 5.82 -23.71
CA THR A 244 11.18 6.34 -23.55
C THR A 244 10.27 5.20 -23.96
N TYR A 245 9.09 5.10 -23.35
CA TYR A 245 8.01 4.34 -23.93
C TYR A 245 7.62 5.01 -25.28
N LEU A 246 8.56 5.07 -26.23
CA LEU A 246 8.32 5.19 -27.65
C LEU A 246 7.48 3.98 -27.93
N LYS A 247 6.22 4.28 -28.17
CA LYS A 247 5.07 3.40 -28.34
C LYS A 247 5.21 2.53 -29.61
N GLY A 248 6.42 2.25 -30.09
CA GLY A 248 6.67 1.69 -31.41
C GLY A 248 7.95 0.88 -31.63
N GLU A 249 8.96 0.90 -30.76
CA GLU A 249 10.26 0.26 -31.11
C GLU A 249 10.92 -0.58 -30.00
N VAL A 250 10.15 -1.02 -29.00
CA VAL A 250 10.51 -2.32 -28.42
C VAL A 250 10.17 -3.34 -29.49
N LEU A 251 11.10 -4.25 -29.81
CA LEU A 251 11.01 -5.39 -30.74
C LEU A 251 9.90 -6.39 -30.31
N PHE A 252 8.70 -5.89 -30.08
CA PHE A 252 7.47 -6.65 -30.02
C PHE A 252 6.98 -6.84 -31.45
N THR A 253 7.86 -7.40 -32.29
CA THR A 253 7.53 -7.80 -33.65
C THR A 253 6.61 -9.01 -33.58
N ASP A 254 5.87 -9.23 -34.65
CA ASP A 254 4.97 -10.37 -34.73
C ASP A 254 5.76 -11.67 -34.68
N GLU A 255 6.94 -11.69 -35.32
CA GLU A 255 7.87 -12.80 -35.35
C GLU A 255 8.34 -13.17 -33.94
N TYR A 256 8.78 -12.19 -33.14
CA TYR A 256 9.21 -12.45 -31.76
C TYR A 256 8.07 -12.99 -30.90
N LEU A 257 6.85 -12.45 -31.05
CA LEU A 257 5.70 -12.93 -30.30
C LEU A 257 5.26 -14.33 -30.73
N ILE A 258 5.31 -14.63 -32.04
CA ILE A 258 5.03 -15.96 -32.61
C ILE A 258 6.01 -16.98 -32.01
N ASP A 259 7.32 -16.70 -32.08
CA ASP A 259 8.36 -17.60 -31.58
C ASP A 259 8.27 -17.80 -30.07
N LEU A 260 8.06 -16.71 -29.31
CA LEU A 260 7.95 -16.79 -27.86
C LEU A 260 6.78 -17.67 -27.43
N VAL A 261 5.62 -17.53 -28.07
CA VAL A 261 4.43 -18.31 -27.76
C VAL A 261 4.55 -19.76 -28.22
N ASN A 262 5.02 -19.99 -29.45
CA ASN A 262 5.13 -21.35 -30.00
C ASN A 262 6.19 -22.19 -29.26
N ASN A 263 7.30 -21.57 -28.84
CA ASN A 263 8.33 -22.25 -28.05
C ASN A 263 7.95 -22.43 -26.58
N ASN A 264 6.91 -21.75 -26.10
CA ASN A 264 6.48 -21.81 -24.70
C ASN A 264 4.94 -21.82 -24.61
N PRO A 265 4.27 -22.86 -25.12
CA PRO A 265 2.80 -22.94 -25.14
C PRO A 265 2.20 -22.92 -23.72
N ASP A 266 3.04 -23.18 -22.71
CA ASP A 266 2.61 -23.18 -21.33
C ASP A 266 2.48 -21.82 -20.65
N LEU A 267 3.04 -20.77 -21.24
CA LEU A 267 3.00 -19.44 -20.63
C LEU A 267 1.61 -18.84 -20.67
N ASN A 268 1.19 -18.28 -19.53
CA ASN A 268 -0.01 -17.45 -19.48
C ASN A 268 0.29 -15.99 -19.90
N MET A 269 -0.76 -15.22 -20.18
CA MET A 269 -0.64 -13.83 -20.66
C MET A 269 0.20 -12.92 -19.74
N LYS A 270 0.17 -13.18 -18.43
CA LYS A 270 0.94 -12.42 -17.44
C LYS A 270 2.43 -12.74 -17.51
N GLU A 271 2.78 -14.02 -17.71
CA GLU A 271 4.18 -14.42 -17.91
C GLU A 271 4.72 -13.89 -19.23
N LEU A 272 3.94 -13.96 -20.31
CA LEU A 272 4.26 -13.32 -21.58
C LEU A 272 4.44 -11.80 -21.41
N ALA A 273 3.59 -11.14 -20.61
CA ALA A 273 3.72 -9.73 -20.28
C ALA A 273 5.03 -9.38 -19.57
N ILE A 274 5.46 -10.24 -18.64
CA ILE A 274 6.74 -10.08 -17.95
C ILE A 274 7.92 -10.28 -18.91
N LEU A 275 7.86 -11.29 -19.78
CA LEU A 275 8.95 -11.61 -20.72
C LEU A 275 9.10 -10.58 -21.85
N THR A 276 7.99 -9.97 -22.28
CA THR A 276 8.01 -8.99 -23.36
C THR A 276 8.11 -7.54 -22.88
N ASP A 277 7.99 -7.29 -21.56
CA ASP A 277 7.84 -5.95 -20.97
C ASP A 277 6.65 -5.17 -21.57
N VAL A 278 5.59 -5.89 -21.95
CA VAL A 278 4.37 -5.33 -22.54
C VAL A 278 3.16 -5.71 -21.69
N THR A 279 2.13 -4.87 -21.65
CA THR A 279 0.88 -5.22 -20.95
C THR A 279 0.20 -6.45 -21.55
N GLU A 280 -0.43 -7.26 -20.69
CA GLU A 280 -1.26 -8.41 -21.08
C GLU A 280 -2.29 -8.07 -22.18
N ARG A 281 -2.86 -6.86 -22.10
CA ARG A 281 -3.85 -6.35 -23.06
C ARG A 281 -3.26 -6.16 -24.45
N THR A 282 -2.06 -5.58 -24.55
CA THR A 282 -1.39 -5.36 -25.84
C THR A 282 -1.02 -6.70 -26.48
N ILE A 283 -0.50 -7.66 -25.70
CA ILE A 283 -0.16 -9.00 -26.18
C ILE A 283 -1.41 -9.70 -26.69
N SER A 284 -2.49 -9.70 -25.91
CA SER A 284 -3.75 -10.28 -26.35
C SER A 284 -4.29 -9.63 -27.62
N ARG A 285 -4.15 -8.31 -27.77
CA ARG A 285 -4.58 -7.61 -28.99
C ARG A 285 -3.70 -8.01 -30.18
N ARG A 286 -2.39 -8.08 -29.99
CA ARG A 286 -1.45 -8.44 -31.06
C ARG A 286 -1.59 -9.88 -31.50
N ILE A 287 -1.77 -10.84 -30.59
CA ILE A 287 -2.06 -12.24 -30.95
C ILE A 287 -3.32 -12.32 -31.83
N LYS A 288 -4.37 -11.53 -31.52
CA LYS A 288 -5.57 -11.47 -32.36
C LYS A 288 -5.29 -10.87 -33.74
N GLU A 289 -4.54 -9.77 -33.79
CA GLU A 289 -4.13 -9.12 -35.04
C GLU A 289 -3.29 -10.09 -35.90
N ILE A 290 -2.32 -10.80 -35.33
CA ILE A 290 -1.48 -11.77 -36.06
C ILE A 290 -2.34 -12.90 -36.63
N ASN A 291 -3.22 -13.48 -35.81
CA ASN A 291 -4.12 -14.55 -36.22
C ASN A 291 -5.13 -14.10 -37.30
N SER A 292 -5.56 -12.84 -37.31
CA SER A 292 -6.46 -12.33 -38.36
C SER A 292 -5.77 -12.17 -39.72
N HIS A 293 -4.44 -12.09 -39.76
CA HIS A 293 -3.66 -12.04 -41.01
C HIS A 293 -3.21 -13.43 -41.50
N GLY A 294 -3.76 -14.52 -40.95
CA GLY A 294 -3.47 -15.89 -41.40
C GLY A 294 -2.19 -16.51 -40.85
N LYS A 295 -1.31 -15.74 -40.19
CA LYS A 295 -0.19 -16.29 -39.39
C LYS A 295 -0.79 -16.91 -38.12
N ARG A 296 -0.78 -18.25 -38.01
CA ARG A 296 -1.34 -18.95 -36.84
C ARG A 296 -0.33 -18.97 -35.70
N ILE A 297 -0.55 -18.14 -34.68
CA ILE A 297 0.04 -18.37 -33.36
C ILE A 297 -0.73 -19.51 -32.69
N ASN A 298 -0.04 -20.57 -32.28
CA ASN A 298 -0.65 -21.67 -31.52
C ASN A 298 -0.84 -21.28 -30.05
N TYR A 299 -1.43 -20.11 -29.81
CA TYR A 299 -1.78 -19.66 -28.47
C TYR A 299 -3.13 -20.24 -28.11
N ILE A 300 -3.12 -21.32 -27.33
CA ILE A 300 -4.34 -21.75 -26.65
C ILE A 300 -4.59 -20.70 -25.58
N PHE A 301 -5.59 -19.84 -25.81
CA PHE A 301 -5.93 -18.82 -24.84
C PHE A 301 -6.30 -19.51 -23.53
N LYS A 302 -5.36 -19.50 -22.58
CA LYS A 302 -5.55 -19.94 -21.20
C LYS A 302 -6.44 -18.90 -20.50
N ARG A 303 -7.71 -18.83 -20.91
CA ARG A 303 -8.73 -18.19 -20.10
C ARG A 303 -8.65 -19.03 -18.85
N PHE A 304 -8.47 -18.40 -17.69
CA PHE A 304 -9.05 -19.00 -16.51
C PHE A 304 -10.51 -19.22 -16.92
N ARG A 305 -10.86 -20.45 -17.34
CA ARG A 305 -12.24 -20.76 -17.72
C ARG A 305 -13.02 -20.33 -16.50
N LYS A 306 -13.99 -19.45 -16.70
CA LYS A 306 -14.79 -18.88 -15.61
C LYS A 306 -15.57 -20.04 -14.99
N GLY A 307 -14.94 -20.78 -14.07
CA GLY A 307 -15.43 -22.08 -13.60
C GLY A 307 -14.33 -23.10 -13.25
N GLU A 308 -13.22 -23.15 -13.98
CA GLU A 308 -12.09 -24.03 -13.61
C GLU A 308 -11.33 -23.35 -12.47
N SER A 309 -11.44 -23.94 -11.29
CA SER A 309 -10.75 -23.48 -10.12
C SER A 309 -9.25 -23.61 -10.32
N LYS A 310 -8.50 -22.58 -9.90
CA LYS A 310 -7.02 -22.57 -9.93
C LYS A 310 -6.38 -23.74 -9.17
N PHE A 311 -7.19 -24.46 -8.42
CA PHE A 311 -6.86 -25.56 -7.52
C PHE A 311 -8.13 -26.41 -7.36
N THR A 312 -8.00 -27.69 -7.03
CA THR A 312 -9.16 -28.58 -6.84
C THR A 312 -9.86 -28.33 -5.51
N ASP A 313 -11.05 -28.92 -5.30
CA ASP A 313 -11.78 -28.76 -4.04
C ASP A 313 -11.02 -29.41 -2.88
N GLU A 314 -10.37 -30.55 -3.14
CA GLU A 314 -9.50 -31.27 -2.21
C GLU A 314 -8.34 -30.38 -1.76
N TYR A 315 -7.66 -29.69 -2.69
CA TYR A 315 -6.61 -28.74 -2.34
C TYR A 315 -7.12 -27.63 -1.42
N LEU A 316 -8.32 -27.10 -1.67
CA LEU A 316 -8.86 -26.03 -0.83
C LEU A 316 -9.27 -26.54 0.55
N ILE A 317 -9.88 -27.73 0.62
CA ILE A 317 -10.23 -28.41 1.86
C ILE A 317 -8.97 -28.63 2.70
N ASP A 318 -7.93 -29.21 2.10
CA ASP A 318 -6.65 -29.47 2.76
C ASP A 318 -5.96 -28.19 3.22
N LEU A 319 -5.94 -27.15 2.36
CA LEU A 319 -5.34 -25.87 2.69
C LEU A 319 -6.03 -25.22 3.89
N VAL A 320 -7.36 -25.28 3.96
CA VAL A 320 -8.12 -24.67 5.05
C VAL A 320 -8.04 -25.51 6.32
N ASN A 321 -8.25 -26.83 6.24
CA ASN A 321 -8.23 -27.73 7.39
C ASN A 321 -6.82 -27.86 8.00
N SER A 322 -5.77 -27.77 7.18
CA SER A 322 -4.38 -27.78 7.66
C SER A 322 -3.94 -26.45 8.28
N ASN A 323 -4.68 -25.37 8.03
CA ASN A 323 -4.35 -24.03 8.51
C ASN A 323 -5.60 -23.30 9.03
N PRO A 324 -6.30 -23.88 10.02
CA PRO A 324 -7.56 -23.36 10.51
C PRO A 324 -7.39 -21.97 11.12
N GLU A 325 -6.18 -21.51 11.42
CA GLU A 325 -5.84 -20.17 11.91
C GLU A 325 -5.97 -19.05 10.86
N LEU A 326 -5.82 -19.37 9.57
CA LEU A 326 -5.63 -18.37 8.51
C LEU A 326 -6.93 -17.62 8.19
N ASN A 327 -6.79 -16.33 7.87
CA ASN A 327 -7.89 -15.53 7.36
C ASN A 327 -8.01 -15.63 5.83
N MET A 328 -9.13 -15.12 5.29
CA MET A 328 -9.45 -15.22 3.86
C MET A 328 -8.38 -14.64 2.93
N LYS A 329 -7.65 -13.59 3.36
CA LYS A 329 -6.55 -13.01 2.57
C LYS A 329 -5.33 -13.91 2.54
N GLU A 330 -4.98 -14.48 3.68
CA GLU A 330 -3.84 -15.40 3.77
C GLU A 330 -4.11 -16.64 2.93
N LEU A 331 -5.31 -17.22 3.04
CA LEU A 331 -5.76 -18.32 2.19
C LEU A 331 -5.74 -17.95 0.71
N ALA A 332 -6.24 -16.77 0.34
CA ALA A 332 -6.20 -16.27 -1.03
C ALA A 332 -4.76 -16.09 -1.56
N SER A 333 -3.84 -15.60 -0.72
CA SER A 333 -2.44 -15.47 -1.08
C SER A 333 -1.77 -16.82 -1.30
N LEU A 334 -2.02 -17.80 -0.43
CA LEU A 334 -1.47 -19.16 -0.55
C LEU A 334 -2.01 -19.88 -1.80
N ALA A 335 -3.30 -19.74 -2.06
CA ALA A 335 -3.97 -20.33 -3.23
C ALA A 335 -3.79 -19.51 -4.52
N ASN A 336 -3.00 -18.42 -4.47
CA ASN A 336 -2.81 -17.47 -5.58
C ASN A 336 -4.13 -17.04 -6.25
N SER A 337 -5.13 -16.72 -5.43
CA SER A 337 -6.50 -16.41 -5.85
C SER A 337 -7.03 -15.15 -5.16
N SER A 338 -8.28 -14.78 -5.40
CA SER A 338 -8.93 -13.66 -4.70
C SER A 338 -9.67 -14.13 -3.44
N GLU A 339 -9.76 -13.26 -2.44
CA GLU A 339 -10.52 -13.51 -1.20
C GLU A 339 -11.98 -13.88 -1.49
N SER A 340 -12.60 -13.18 -2.45
CA SER A 340 -13.98 -13.43 -2.88
C SER A 340 -14.14 -14.82 -3.50
N TYR A 341 -13.16 -15.25 -4.30
CA TYR A 341 -13.19 -16.56 -4.95
C TYR A 341 -13.06 -17.69 -3.94
N ILE A 342 -12.10 -17.60 -3.02
CA ILE A 342 -11.93 -18.58 -1.93
C ILE A 342 -13.20 -18.66 -1.09
N SER A 343 -13.76 -17.52 -0.68
CA SER A 343 -14.98 -17.50 0.13
C SER A 343 -16.17 -18.11 -0.60
N ALA A 344 -16.35 -17.82 -1.89
CA ALA A 344 -17.43 -18.41 -2.69
C ALA A 344 -17.23 -19.92 -2.85
N ARG A 345 -15.99 -20.38 -3.07
CA ARG A 345 -15.67 -21.80 -3.23
C ARG A 345 -15.86 -22.59 -1.95
N ILE A 346 -15.40 -22.09 -0.80
CA ILE A 346 -15.66 -22.71 0.52
C ILE A 346 -17.17 -22.87 0.76
N LYS A 347 -17.98 -21.85 0.46
CA LYS A 347 -19.44 -21.95 0.57
C LYS A 347 -20.02 -23.04 -0.33
N LYS A 348 -19.51 -23.14 -1.57
CA LYS A 348 -19.95 -24.16 -2.54
C LYS A 348 -19.59 -25.57 -2.07
N ILE A 349 -18.37 -25.78 -1.57
CA ILE A 349 -17.93 -27.07 -1.01
C ILE A 349 -18.82 -27.44 0.19
N ASN A 350 -19.00 -26.52 1.13
CA ASN A 350 -19.85 -26.74 2.31
C ASN A 350 -21.32 -27.00 1.97
N SER A 351 -21.85 -26.46 0.87
CA SER A 351 -23.20 -26.78 0.40
C SER A 351 -23.32 -28.17 -0.24
N GLY A 352 -22.21 -28.77 -0.66
CA GLY A 352 -22.15 -30.13 -1.21
C GLY A 352 -21.99 -31.24 -0.16
N GLY A 353 -21.98 -30.90 1.13
CA GLY A 353 -21.87 -31.87 2.23
C GLY A 353 -20.44 -32.10 2.75
N GLU A 354 -19.42 -31.79 1.96
CA GLU A 354 -18.03 -31.77 2.42
C GLU A 354 -17.79 -30.55 3.31
N LYS A 355 -17.44 -30.78 4.58
CA LYS A 355 -17.24 -29.69 5.54
C LYS A 355 -15.79 -29.23 5.53
N VAL A 356 -15.55 -28.08 4.91
CA VAL A 356 -14.37 -27.25 5.20
C VAL A 356 -14.54 -26.69 6.61
N ASN A 357 -13.60 -27.00 7.51
CA ASN A 357 -13.58 -26.48 8.88
C ASN A 357 -13.07 -25.03 8.88
N TYR A 358 -13.86 -24.12 8.30
CA TYR A 358 -13.56 -22.70 8.24
C TYR A 358 -14.47 -21.90 9.16
N ASP A 359 -13.97 -21.59 10.35
CA ASP A 359 -14.58 -20.55 11.17
C ASP A 359 -14.27 -19.20 10.57
N LYS A 360 -15.31 -18.47 10.15
CA LYS A 360 -15.16 -17.19 9.47
C LYS A 360 -14.40 -16.19 10.34
N LYS A 361 -13.11 -16.01 10.03
CA LYS A 361 -12.24 -15.03 10.68
C LYS A 361 -12.49 -13.69 10.02
N TYR A 362 -13.42 -12.94 10.58
CA TYR A 362 -13.54 -11.53 10.23
C TYR A 362 -12.19 -10.88 10.49
N TYR A 363 -11.71 -10.10 9.52
CA TYR A 363 -10.56 -9.23 9.70
C TYR A 363 -10.69 -8.50 11.03
N LEU A 364 -9.84 -8.83 11.99
CA LEU A 364 -9.63 -8.09 13.23
C LEU A 364 -8.92 -6.76 12.95
N LYS A 365 -9.28 -6.05 11.86
CA LYS A 365 -9.04 -4.62 11.76
C LYS A 365 -10.08 -3.92 12.65
N GLY A 366 -9.89 -4.04 13.97
CA GLY A 366 -10.65 -3.30 15.00
C GLY A 366 -11.77 -4.06 15.74
N THR A 367 -11.97 -5.36 15.55
CA THR A 367 -13.13 -6.05 16.15
C THR A 367 -12.94 -6.56 17.59
N ALA A 368 -11.73 -6.52 18.16
CA ALA A 368 -11.56 -6.78 19.60
C ALA A 368 -12.38 -5.82 20.47
N LYS A 369 -12.69 -4.62 19.94
CA LYS A 369 -13.55 -3.61 20.60
C LYS A 369 -15.04 -3.76 20.26
N ASN A 370 -15.44 -4.74 19.45
CA ASN A 370 -16.81 -4.92 18.98
C ASN A 370 -17.48 -6.21 19.48
N THR A 371 -16.87 -6.94 20.42
CA THR A 371 -17.51 -8.11 21.00
C THR A 371 -18.61 -7.69 21.97
N ASP A 372 -19.58 -8.56 22.17
CA ASP A 372 -20.72 -8.30 23.05
C ASP A 372 -20.24 -8.20 24.50
N GLU A 373 -19.22 -8.98 24.87
CA GLU A 373 -18.55 -8.92 26.18
C GLU A 373 -17.81 -7.61 26.37
N PHE A 374 -17.10 -7.12 25.34
CA PHE A 374 -16.38 -5.84 25.41
C PHE A 374 -17.36 -4.69 25.59
N LEU A 375 -18.43 -4.63 24.80
CA LEU A 375 -19.44 -3.56 24.92
C LEU A 375 -20.19 -3.65 26.24
N THR A 376 -20.51 -4.85 26.72
CA THR A 376 -21.14 -5.06 28.03
C THR A 376 -20.23 -4.56 29.16
N ARG A 377 -18.93 -4.93 29.13
CA ARG A 377 -17.95 -4.48 30.12
C ARG A 377 -17.75 -2.97 30.04
N LEU A 378 -17.59 -2.41 28.85
CA LEU A 378 -17.40 -0.97 28.66
C LEU A 378 -18.56 -0.14 29.25
N ILE A 379 -19.80 -0.61 29.07
CA ILE A 379 -20.99 0.07 29.62
C ILE A 379 -21.08 -0.13 31.13
N LYS A 380 -20.77 -1.34 31.63
CA LYS A 380 -20.75 -1.63 33.07
C LYS A 380 -19.72 -0.77 33.81
N ASP A 381 -18.55 -0.58 33.21
CA ASP A 381 -17.45 0.21 33.77
C ASP A 381 -17.72 1.72 33.66
N ASN A 382 -18.63 2.14 32.77
CA ASN A 382 -18.88 3.56 32.49
C ASN A 382 -20.40 3.87 32.34
N PRO A 383 -21.21 3.65 33.40
CA PRO A 383 -22.68 3.72 33.30
C PRO A 383 -23.23 5.13 33.01
N LYS A 384 -22.41 6.18 33.21
CA LYS A 384 -22.78 7.59 32.97
C LYS A 384 -22.54 8.04 31.52
N LEU A 385 -21.84 7.25 30.71
CA LEU A 385 -21.51 7.66 29.34
C LEU A 385 -22.72 7.53 28.41
N ASN A 386 -22.89 8.53 27.56
CA ASN A 386 -23.87 8.47 26.49
C ASN A 386 -23.34 7.70 25.27
N MET A 387 -24.23 7.39 24.32
CA MET A 387 -23.90 6.62 23.11
C MET A 387 -22.74 7.24 22.30
N THR A 388 -22.66 8.58 22.27
CA THR A 388 -21.62 9.31 21.53
C THR A 388 -20.27 9.17 22.21
N GLU A 389 -20.22 9.30 23.54
CA GLU A 389 -19.00 9.10 24.33
C GLU A 389 -18.51 7.65 24.27
N LEU A 390 -19.42 6.69 24.39
CA LEU A 390 -19.11 5.27 24.19
C LEU A 390 -18.55 4.99 22.79
N SER A 391 -19.10 5.64 21.76
CA SER A 391 -18.59 5.52 20.39
C SER A 391 -17.15 6.01 20.25
N LYS A 392 -16.82 7.14 20.89
CA LYS A 392 -15.47 7.70 20.91
C LYS A 392 -14.51 6.80 21.69
N LEU A 393 -14.92 6.34 22.87
CA LEU A 393 -14.12 5.48 23.75
C LEU A 393 -13.83 4.12 23.11
N ALA A 394 -14.84 3.52 22.49
CA ALA A 394 -14.72 2.23 21.82
C ALA A 394 -14.03 2.33 20.45
N GLY A 395 -13.94 3.53 19.86
CA GLY A 395 -13.42 3.74 18.50
C GLY A 395 -14.32 3.13 17.43
N ILE A 396 -15.64 3.14 17.66
CA ILE A 396 -16.67 2.49 16.84
C ILE A 396 -17.78 3.50 16.57
N SER A 397 -18.49 3.40 15.44
CA SER A 397 -19.59 4.31 15.17
C SER A 397 -20.77 4.12 16.15
N THR A 398 -21.47 5.22 16.48
CA THR A 398 -22.67 5.20 17.34
C THR A 398 -23.75 4.25 16.83
N SER A 399 -23.93 4.17 15.51
CA SER A 399 -24.91 3.28 14.87
C SER A 399 -24.56 1.81 15.02
N THR A 400 -23.27 1.46 14.96
CA THR A 400 -22.78 0.10 15.22
C THR A 400 -23.05 -0.30 16.68
N ILE A 401 -22.72 0.56 17.65
CA ILE A 401 -22.99 0.30 19.07
C ILE A 401 -24.49 0.13 19.32
N SER A 402 -25.32 1.02 18.77
CA SER A 402 -26.78 0.94 18.90
C SER A 402 -27.35 -0.38 18.34
N ARG A 403 -26.93 -0.77 17.13
CA ARG A 403 -27.37 -2.03 16.52
C ARG A 403 -26.94 -3.23 17.36
N ARG A 404 -25.72 -3.20 17.89
CA ARG A 404 -25.19 -4.27 18.75
C ARG A 404 -25.94 -4.37 20.07
N LEU A 405 -26.21 -3.24 20.72
CA LEU A 405 -26.97 -3.23 21.97
C LEU A 405 -28.41 -3.73 21.79
N LYS A 406 -29.04 -3.40 20.65
CA LYS A 406 -30.34 -4.00 20.31
C LYS A 406 -30.25 -5.52 20.19
N PHE A 407 -29.20 -6.04 19.57
CA PHE A 407 -28.97 -7.48 19.45
C PHE A 407 -28.70 -8.13 20.83
N ILE A 408 -27.82 -7.53 21.64
CA ILE A 408 -27.50 -8.02 22.99
C ILE A 408 -28.76 -8.03 23.87
N ASN A 409 -29.54 -6.95 23.86
CA ASN A 409 -30.76 -6.84 24.67
C ASN A 409 -31.90 -7.72 24.13
N GLY A 410 -31.92 -8.03 22.83
CA GLY A 410 -32.91 -8.95 22.26
C GLY A 410 -32.73 -10.41 22.70
N ASN A 411 -31.54 -10.78 23.17
CA ASN A 411 -31.21 -12.13 23.61
C ASN A 411 -31.14 -12.28 25.15
N ARG A 412 -31.53 -11.26 25.92
CA ARG A 412 -31.50 -11.26 27.39
C ARG A 412 -32.90 -11.25 27.98
N GLU A 413 -33.05 -11.85 29.16
CA GLU A 413 -34.25 -11.71 29.99
C GLU A 413 -34.51 -10.22 30.33
N SER A 414 -35.79 -9.87 30.53
CA SER A 414 -36.28 -8.50 30.71
C SER A 414 -35.49 -7.69 31.74
N ASP A 415 -35.00 -8.36 32.77
CA ASP A 415 -34.38 -7.73 33.94
C ASP A 415 -32.89 -7.45 33.73
N SER A 416 -32.28 -8.01 32.67
CA SER A 416 -30.86 -7.86 32.33
C SER A 416 -30.59 -6.92 31.15
N ILE A 417 -31.61 -6.15 30.74
CA ILE A 417 -31.52 -5.20 29.63
C ILE A 417 -30.54 -4.07 30.00
N ILE A 418 -29.49 -3.92 29.19
CA ILE A 418 -28.53 -2.81 29.34
C ILE A 418 -29.24 -1.52 28.92
N LYS A 419 -29.60 -0.69 29.91
CA LYS A 419 -30.13 0.66 29.70
C LYS A 419 -28.98 1.65 29.78
N LEU A 420 -28.64 2.28 28.66
CA LEU A 420 -27.77 3.46 28.68
C LEU A 420 -28.54 4.64 29.26
N GLN A 421 -27.84 5.51 30.00
CA GLN A 421 -28.41 6.83 30.29
C GLN A 421 -28.72 7.50 28.96
N SER A 422 -30.01 7.56 28.62
CA SER A 422 -30.44 8.53 27.65
C SER A 422 -30.07 9.86 28.25
N VAL A 423 -29.17 10.59 27.59
CA VAL A 423 -29.10 12.02 27.82
C VAL A 423 -30.55 12.46 27.68
N LYS A 424 -31.15 12.99 28.76
CA LYS A 424 -32.42 13.69 28.67
C LYS A 424 -32.15 14.83 27.71
N THR A 425 -32.24 14.57 26.40
CA THR A 425 -32.33 15.59 25.39
C THR A 425 -33.48 16.43 25.88
N LYS A 426 -33.20 17.67 26.31
CA LYS A 426 -34.19 18.64 26.80
C LYS A 426 -35.46 18.33 26.06
N ALA A 427 -36.48 17.85 26.78
CA ALA A 427 -37.69 17.23 26.21
C ALA A 427 -38.01 18.03 24.98
N ALA A 428 -37.86 17.41 23.79
CA ALA A 428 -37.90 18.14 22.53
C ALA A 428 -39.12 19.03 22.62
N ASN A 429 -38.90 20.35 22.73
CA ASN A 429 -40.02 21.27 22.92
C ASN A 429 -41.03 20.84 21.88
N ASN A 430 -42.25 20.52 22.31
CA ASN A 430 -43.29 20.04 21.42
C ASN A 430 -43.58 21.20 20.46
N ILE A 431 -42.74 21.34 19.43
CA ILE A 431 -42.91 22.27 18.33
C ILE A 431 -44.30 21.90 17.84
N THR A 432 -45.26 22.81 17.87
CA THR A 432 -46.55 22.56 17.24
C THR A 432 -46.36 22.76 15.75
N ASP A 433 -47.15 22.07 14.92
CA ASP A 433 -47.08 22.29 13.47
C ASP A 433 -47.35 23.77 13.13
N GLU A 434 -48.23 24.41 13.91
CA GLU A 434 -48.55 25.83 13.87
C GLU A 434 -47.35 26.74 14.18
N SER A 435 -46.60 26.47 15.25
CA SER A 435 -45.39 27.25 15.57
C SER A 435 -44.33 27.18 14.46
N LEU A 436 -44.23 26.03 13.78
CA LEU A 436 -43.31 25.83 12.66
C LEU A 436 -43.82 26.49 11.37
N ILE A 437 -45.13 26.47 11.12
CA ILE A 437 -45.77 27.17 10.00
C ILE A 437 -45.54 28.69 10.14
N ASN A 438 -45.87 29.26 11.30
CA ASN A 438 -45.75 30.70 11.56
C ASN A 438 -44.30 31.15 11.41
N LEU A 439 -43.36 30.45 12.05
CA LEU A 439 -41.93 30.80 11.97
C LEU A 439 -41.40 30.79 10.53
N VAL A 440 -41.85 29.84 9.71
CA VAL A 440 -41.44 29.76 8.30
C VAL A 440 -42.10 30.83 7.45
N ASN A 441 -43.39 31.11 7.66
CA ASN A 441 -44.12 32.11 6.89
C ASN A 441 -43.66 33.53 7.22
N GLU A 442 -43.31 33.82 8.47
CA GLU A 442 -42.69 35.07 8.90
C GLU A 442 -41.26 35.23 8.37
N ASN A 443 -40.55 34.11 8.15
CA ASN A 443 -39.13 34.12 7.77
C ASN A 443 -38.84 33.16 6.60
N PRO A 444 -39.38 33.39 5.39
CA PRO A 444 -39.22 32.48 4.25
C PRO A 444 -37.76 32.31 3.79
N GLY A 445 -36.86 33.20 4.23
CA GLY A 445 -35.43 33.13 3.95
C GLY A 445 -34.64 32.13 4.79
N PHE A 446 -35.17 31.63 5.92
CA PHE A 446 -34.43 30.80 6.87
C PHE A 446 -34.08 29.42 6.31
N SER A 447 -32.84 29.00 6.55
CA SER A 447 -32.38 27.66 6.21
C SER A 447 -32.86 26.63 7.23
N ILE A 448 -32.97 25.35 6.85
CA ILE A 448 -33.33 24.26 7.79
C ILE A 448 -32.43 24.25 9.04
N PRO A 449 -31.09 24.42 8.94
CA PRO A 449 -30.24 24.54 10.13
C PRO A 449 -30.61 25.73 11.02
N LYS A 450 -30.97 26.88 10.46
CA LYS A 450 -31.37 28.06 11.25
C LYS A 450 -32.71 27.84 11.95
N LEU A 451 -33.69 27.23 11.27
CA LEU A 451 -34.96 26.83 11.87
C LEU A 451 -34.75 25.81 13.00
N ALA A 452 -33.84 24.86 12.79
CA ALA A 452 -33.48 23.85 13.79
C ALA A 452 -32.81 24.46 15.03
N GLU A 453 -31.95 25.46 14.85
CA GLU A 453 -31.34 26.22 15.93
C GLU A 453 -32.38 26.99 16.74
N ILE A 454 -33.25 27.76 16.08
CA ILE A 454 -34.30 28.57 16.73
C ILE A 454 -35.27 27.69 17.53
N LEU A 455 -35.69 26.57 16.94
CA LEU A 455 -36.62 25.64 17.58
C LEU A 455 -35.92 24.60 18.47
N ASN A 456 -34.60 24.75 18.68
CA ASN A 456 -33.77 23.86 19.48
C ASN A 456 -34.02 22.37 19.20
N THR A 457 -34.01 22.00 17.93
CA THR A 457 -34.24 20.64 17.44
C THR A 457 -33.25 20.28 16.33
N SER A 458 -33.35 19.08 15.77
CA SER A 458 -32.47 18.66 14.67
C SER A 458 -32.99 19.12 13.30
N SER A 459 -32.09 19.46 12.39
CA SER A 459 -32.43 19.80 11.00
C SER A 459 -33.23 18.69 10.31
N SER A 460 -32.97 17.43 10.64
CA SER A 460 -33.72 16.29 10.09
C SER A 460 -35.14 16.18 10.66
N ALA A 461 -35.38 16.61 11.89
CA ALA A 461 -36.72 16.70 12.48
C ALA A 461 -37.54 17.81 11.80
N ILE A 462 -36.98 19.03 11.67
CA ILE A 462 -37.60 20.13 10.93
C ILE A 462 -37.92 19.73 9.49
N SER A 463 -36.95 19.13 8.78
CA SER A 463 -37.15 18.71 7.40
C SER A 463 -38.27 17.67 7.25
N ARG A 464 -38.33 16.66 8.12
CA ARG A 464 -39.41 15.66 8.11
C ARG A 464 -40.76 16.28 8.43
N ARG A 465 -40.81 17.23 9.36
CA ARG A 465 -42.04 17.86 9.81
C ARG A 465 -42.62 18.82 8.78
N LEU A 466 -41.78 19.66 8.17
CA LEU A 466 -42.19 20.50 7.03
C LEU A 466 -42.73 19.67 5.85
N LYS A 467 -42.12 18.52 5.55
CA LYS A 467 -42.64 17.58 4.55
C LYS A 467 -44.02 17.04 4.92
N LYS A 468 -44.22 16.66 6.19
CA LYS A 468 -45.50 16.16 6.70
C LYS A 468 -46.59 17.23 6.61
N ILE A 469 -46.32 18.44 7.09
CA ILE A 469 -47.27 19.56 7.04
C ILE A 469 -47.66 19.86 5.59
N LYS A 470 -46.68 19.90 4.68
CA LYS A 470 -46.94 20.09 3.25
C LYS A 470 -47.79 18.97 2.64
N SER A 471 -47.54 17.70 3.00
CA SER A 471 -48.36 16.58 2.50
C SER A 471 -49.79 16.59 3.03
N CYS A 472 -50.04 17.23 4.18
CA CYS A 472 -51.37 17.39 4.76
C CYS A 472 -52.09 18.67 4.28
N GLY A 473 -51.58 19.35 3.25
CA GLY A 473 -52.17 20.59 2.74
C GLY A 473 -51.97 21.81 3.65
N GLY A 474 -51.13 21.70 4.68
CA GLY A 474 -50.79 22.85 5.53
C GLY A 474 -50.06 23.92 4.70
N GLY A 475 -50.58 25.15 4.73
CA GLY A 475 -50.11 26.32 3.99
C GLY A 475 -48.74 26.83 4.46
N VAL A 476 -47.73 25.97 4.46
CA VAL A 476 -46.34 26.36 4.72
C VAL A 476 -45.77 26.90 3.42
N ASN A 477 -45.47 28.20 3.37
CA ASN A 477 -44.73 28.80 2.27
C ASN A 477 -43.22 28.51 2.39
N TYR A 478 -42.89 27.26 2.72
CA TYR A 478 -41.51 26.78 2.69
C TYR A 478 -41.19 26.42 1.25
N THR A 479 -40.70 27.40 0.49
CA THR A 479 -39.87 27.07 -0.66
C THR A 479 -38.62 26.45 -0.09
N ALA A 480 -38.57 25.11 -0.10
CA ALA A 480 -37.34 24.46 0.24
C ALA A 480 -36.27 25.05 -0.67
N LYS A 481 -35.38 25.87 -0.10
CA LYS A 481 -34.01 26.01 -0.57
C LYS A 481 -33.31 24.66 -0.38
N SER A 482 -33.93 23.55 -0.83
CA SER A 482 -33.13 22.61 -1.56
C SER A 482 -32.44 23.49 -2.59
N LEU A 483 -31.13 23.40 -2.68
CA LEU A 483 -30.45 23.82 -3.88
C LEU A 483 -31.18 23.07 -5.00
N LYS A 484 -32.24 23.65 -5.57
CA LYS A 484 -32.76 23.24 -6.85
C LYS A 484 -31.54 23.39 -7.70
N LYS A 485 -30.99 22.23 -8.06
CA LYS A 485 -29.88 22.05 -8.96
C LYS A 485 -30.39 22.59 -10.31
N GLY A 486 -30.45 23.92 -10.45
CA GLY A 486 -31.24 24.56 -11.50
C GLY A 486 -31.55 26.04 -11.31
N GLU A 487 -31.82 26.55 -10.10
CA GLU A 487 -32.04 28.00 -9.95
C GLU A 487 -30.71 28.73 -10.13
N LYS A 488 -30.65 29.55 -11.19
CA LYS A 488 -29.44 30.22 -11.64
C LYS A 488 -29.08 31.29 -10.60
N LYS A 489 -28.01 31.09 -9.81
CA LYS A 489 -27.46 32.15 -8.94
C LYS A 489 -27.06 33.41 -9.71
N PHE A 490 -26.76 33.26 -10.99
CA PHE A 490 -26.41 34.31 -11.93
C PHE A 490 -26.97 33.94 -13.31
N SER A 491 -27.30 34.95 -14.13
CA SER A 491 -27.75 34.74 -15.51
C SER A 491 -26.60 34.23 -16.39
N ASP A 492 -26.93 33.58 -17.51
CA ASP A 492 -25.89 33.12 -18.43
C ASP A 492 -25.14 34.32 -19.03
N GLU A 493 -25.83 35.46 -19.20
CA GLU A 493 -25.28 36.76 -19.59
C GLU A 493 -24.23 37.27 -18.60
N HIS A 494 -24.49 37.17 -17.29
CA HIS A 494 -23.53 37.57 -16.28
C HIS A 494 -22.27 36.70 -16.30
N LEU A 495 -22.41 35.39 -16.55
CA LEU A 495 -21.26 34.50 -16.66
C LEU A 495 -20.45 34.75 -17.95
N ILE A 496 -21.13 35.04 -19.06
CA ILE A 496 -20.49 35.46 -20.31
C ILE A 496 -19.68 36.73 -20.08
N GLU A 497 -20.27 37.72 -19.41
CA GLU A 497 -19.60 38.99 -19.12
C GLU A 497 -18.40 38.80 -18.18
N LEU A 498 -18.53 37.98 -17.14
CA LEU A 498 -17.41 37.65 -16.25
C LEU A 498 -16.23 37.02 -17.00
N VAL A 499 -16.49 36.08 -17.93
CA VAL A 499 -15.43 35.47 -18.74
C VAL A 499 -14.85 36.47 -19.73
N ARG A 500 -15.68 37.34 -20.32
CA ARG A 500 -15.26 38.37 -21.29
C ARG A 500 -14.38 39.43 -20.64
N CYS A 501 -14.76 39.92 -19.46
CA CYS A 501 -13.99 40.92 -18.71
C CYS A 501 -12.72 40.33 -18.10
N ASN A 502 -12.66 39.00 -17.89
CA ASN A 502 -11.56 38.36 -17.18
C ASN A 502 -11.09 37.06 -17.88
N PRO A 503 -10.57 37.15 -19.12
CA PRO A 503 -10.22 35.97 -19.93
C PRO A 503 -9.12 35.11 -19.29
N ASP A 504 -8.34 35.69 -18.37
CA ASP A 504 -7.22 35.04 -17.70
C ASP A 504 -7.58 34.21 -16.48
N LEU A 505 -8.79 34.36 -15.93
CA LEU A 505 -9.16 33.70 -14.68
C LEU A 505 -9.28 32.18 -14.85
N ASN A 506 -8.78 31.46 -13.86
CA ASN A 506 -9.03 30.02 -13.79
C ASN A 506 -10.45 29.74 -13.26
N MET A 507 -10.93 28.50 -13.46
CA MET A 507 -12.31 28.11 -13.14
C MET A 507 -12.64 28.28 -11.64
N THR A 508 -11.62 28.27 -10.78
CA THR A 508 -11.78 28.49 -9.33
C THR A 508 -12.00 29.96 -9.02
N GLU A 509 -11.28 30.87 -9.67
CA GLU A 509 -11.47 32.32 -9.53
C GLU A 509 -12.81 32.76 -10.10
N LEU A 510 -13.17 32.28 -11.29
CA LEU A 510 -14.51 32.49 -11.87
C LEU A 510 -15.62 32.00 -10.94
N ALA A 511 -15.44 30.83 -10.30
CA ALA A 511 -16.39 30.31 -9.34
C ALA A 511 -16.50 31.19 -8.08
N LYS A 512 -15.41 31.79 -7.61
CA LYS A 512 -15.43 32.75 -6.50
C LYS A 512 -16.17 34.03 -6.87
N LEU A 513 -15.86 34.62 -8.03
CA LEU A 513 -16.52 35.85 -8.50
C LEU A 513 -18.03 35.66 -8.72
N ALA A 514 -18.43 34.49 -9.23
CA ALA A 514 -19.83 34.15 -9.45
C ALA A 514 -20.53 33.53 -8.21
N GLU A 515 -19.87 33.53 -7.05
CA GLU A 515 -20.36 32.95 -5.78
C GLU A 515 -20.94 31.53 -5.92
N SER A 516 -20.26 30.70 -6.71
CA SER A 516 -20.72 29.39 -7.17
C SER A 516 -19.64 28.32 -7.06
N SER A 517 -20.00 27.08 -7.40
CA SER A 517 -19.03 25.98 -7.42
C SER A 517 -18.34 25.87 -8.78
N VAL A 518 -17.08 25.43 -8.79
CA VAL A 518 -16.30 25.15 -10.01
C VAL A 518 -17.06 24.20 -10.94
N SER A 519 -17.72 23.18 -10.38
CA SER A 519 -18.56 22.27 -11.16
C SER A 519 -19.76 22.97 -11.80
N THR A 520 -20.42 23.88 -11.09
CA THR A 520 -21.56 24.64 -11.61
C THR A 520 -21.15 25.55 -12.76
N ILE A 521 -20.05 26.29 -12.61
CA ILE A 521 -19.50 27.15 -13.68
C ILE A 521 -19.12 26.31 -14.89
N SER A 522 -18.40 25.19 -14.67
CA SER A 522 -17.95 24.34 -15.78
C SER A 522 -19.10 23.70 -16.55
N ILE A 523 -20.19 23.31 -15.89
CA ILE A 523 -21.39 22.77 -16.55
C ILE A 523 -22.07 23.88 -17.34
N ARG A 524 -22.23 25.07 -16.74
CA ARG A 524 -22.87 26.21 -17.38
C ARG A 524 -22.14 26.71 -18.62
N LEU A 525 -20.82 26.86 -18.56
CA LEU A 525 -20.05 27.26 -19.74
C LEU A 525 -20.18 26.25 -20.89
N LYS A 526 -20.33 24.95 -20.59
CA LYS A 526 -20.63 23.94 -21.62
C LYS A 526 -22.02 24.13 -22.21
N GLU A 527 -23.04 24.32 -21.37
CA GLU A 527 -24.42 24.57 -21.81
C GLU A 527 -24.51 25.84 -22.68
N ILE A 528 -23.88 26.94 -22.26
CA ILE A 528 -23.80 28.20 -23.01
C ILE A 528 -23.15 27.98 -24.38
N ASN A 529 -22.06 27.20 -24.43
CA ASN A 529 -21.36 26.87 -25.68
C ASN A 529 -22.19 25.96 -26.60
N SER A 530 -22.92 25.00 -26.03
CA SER A 530 -23.86 24.15 -26.78
C SER A 530 -25.03 24.94 -27.37
N ASN A 531 -25.43 26.03 -26.74
CA ASN A 531 -26.49 26.93 -27.21
C ASN A 531 -25.99 28.00 -28.22
N GLY A 532 -24.77 27.88 -28.73
CA GLY A 532 -24.25 28.73 -29.81
C GLY A 532 -23.68 30.09 -29.39
N LYS A 533 -23.77 30.49 -28.10
CA LYS A 533 -23.22 31.77 -27.58
C LYS A 533 -21.68 31.79 -27.43
N ARG A 534 -20.96 30.87 -28.10
CA ARG A 534 -19.50 30.62 -28.07
C ARG A 534 -18.70 31.50 -27.11
N VAL A 535 -18.53 31.02 -25.88
CA VAL A 535 -17.60 31.55 -24.88
C VAL A 535 -16.29 30.76 -24.96
N THR A 536 -15.26 31.41 -25.50
CA THR A 536 -13.89 30.88 -25.56
C THR A 536 -13.23 30.98 -24.19
N TYR A 537 -13.50 29.99 -23.36
CA TYR A 537 -12.77 29.81 -22.11
C TYR A 537 -11.54 28.91 -22.33
N SER A 538 -10.33 29.48 -22.25
CA SER A 538 -9.13 28.66 -22.29
C SER A 538 -9.09 27.80 -21.03
N LYS A 539 -9.27 26.50 -21.18
CA LYS A 539 -9.11 25.56 -20.07
C LYS A 539 -7.62 25.54 -19.72
N LYS A 540 -7.19 26.47 -18.87
CA LYS A 540 -5.87 26.43 -18.22
C LYS A 540 -5.88 25.14 -17.41
N ASN A 541 -5.45 24.05 -18.05
CA ASN A 541 -5.34 22.75 -17.42
C ASN A 541 -4.38 22.96 -16.25
N TYR A 542 -4.90 22.84 -15.03
CA TYR A 542 -4.09 22.45 -13.90
C TYR A 542 -3.57 21.04 -14.20
N ASN A 543 -2.60 20.93 -15.10
CA ASN A 543 -1.51 20.04 -14.82
C ASN A 543 -1.02 20.48 -13.44
N LYS A 544 -0.94 19.55 -12.50
CA LYS A 544 -0.17 19.70 -11.26
C LYS A 544 1.34 19.96 -11.53
N GLY A 545 1.68 20.55 -12.66
CA GLY A 545 2.96 21.17 -12.94
C GLY A 545 2.85 22.62 -12.52
N VAL A 546 3.46 22.93 -11.38
CA VAL A 546 4.20 24.16 -11.10
C VAL A 546 3.95 25.22 -12.17
N THR A 547 3.08 26.20 -11.89
CA THR A 547 3.15 27.48 -12.58
C THR A 547 4.63 27.86 -12.57
N LYS A 548 5.25 28.00 -13.75
CA LYS A 548 6.63 28.45 -13.85
C LYS A 548 6.63 29.89 -13.36
N VAL A 549 6.83 30.02 -12.06
CA VAL A 549 7.03 31.28 -11.40
C VAL A 549 8.38 31.76 -11.89
N THR A 550 8.35 32.83 -12.67
CA THR A 550 9.55 33.48 -13.18
C THR A 550 10.25 34.20 -12.02
N ASP A 551 11.56 34.34 -12.13
CA ASP A 551 12.34 35.01 -11.08
C ASP A 551 11.91 36.49 -10.96
N ASN A 552 11.63 37.17 -12.09
CA ASN A 552 11.06 38.53 -12.09
C ASN A 552 9.73 38.65 -11.34
N TYR A 553 8.85 37.65 -11.41
CA TYR A 553 7.59 37.69 -10.66
C TYR A 553 7.85 37.65 -9.15
N LEU A 554 8.81 36.83 -8.69
CA LEU A 554 9.15 36.77 -7.26
C LEU A 554 9.87 38.02 -6.79
N ILE A 555 10.72 38.62 -7.62
CA ILE A 555 11.39 39.89 -7.34
C ILE A 555 10.35 40.99 -7.17
N ASN A 556 9.45 41.16 -8.16
CA ASN A 556 8.40 42.18 -8.09
C ASN A 556 7.48 41.97 -6.89
N LEU A 557 7.03 40.73 -6.65
CA LEU A 557 6.16 40.42 -5.51
C LEU A 557 6.83 40.72 -4.16
N THR A 558 8.15 40.49 -4.05
CA THR A 558 8.91 40.79 -2.84
C THR A 558 9.13 42.30 -2.68
N ASN A 559 9.42 43.01 -3.77
CA ASN A 559 9.63 44.46 -3.78
C ASN A 559 8.35 45.25 -3.49
N GLU A 560 7.21 44.79 -4.01
CA GLU A 560 5.89 45.38 -3.75
C GLU A 560 5.40 45.15 -2.31
N ASN A 561 5.95 44.15 -1.61
CA ASN A 561 5.51 43.76 -0.27
C ASN A 561 6.69 43.61 0.70
N PRO A 562 7.46 44.69 0.95
CA PRO A 562 8.61 44.62 1.84
C PRO A 562 8.17 44.23 3.26
N GLY A 563 8.84 43.24 3.85
CA GLY A 563 8.57 42.76 5.21
C GLY A 563 7.68 41.52 5.32
N LEU A 564 7.05 41.07 4.23
CA LEU A 564 6.29 39.81 4.26
C LEU A 564 7.22 38.60 4.37
N SER A 565 6.83 37.64 5.21
CA SER A 565 7.52 36.35 5.30
C SER A 565 7.27 35.51 4.03
N ASN A 566 8.17 34.56 3.75
CA ASN A 566 7.99 33.58 2.67
C ASN A 566 6.65 32.83 2.75
N LYS A 567 6.06 32.69 3.96
CA LYS A 567 4.76 32.05 4.16
C LYS A 567 3.61 32.96 3.73
N GLU A 568 3.72 34.26 3.91
CA GLU A 568 2.71 35.22 3.45
C GLU A 568 2.79 35.42 1.94
N LEU A 569 4.01 35.58 1.40
CA LEU A 569 4.25 35.58 -0.04
C LEU A 569 3.73 34.30 -0.71
N SER A 570 3.79 33.16 -0.02
CA SER A 570 3.25 31.88 -0.51
C SER A 570 1.74 31.88 -0.71
N LYS A 571 1.01 32.60 0.16
CA LYS A 571 -0.44 32.75 0.06
C LYS A 571 -0.80 33.69 -1.09
N LEU A 572 -0.04 34.78 -1.26
CA LEU A 572 -0.24 35.74 -2.35
C LEU A 572 0.05 35.12 -3.71
N ALA A 573 1.16 34.40 -3.83
CA ALA A 573 1.61 33.82 -5.10
C ALA A 573 0.90 32.50 -5.47
N GLY A 574 0.21 31.86 -4.51
CA GLY A 574 -0.39 30.52 -4.70
C GLY A 574 0.65 29.40 -4.87
N ILE A 575 1.88 29.60 -4.38
CA ILE A 575 3.00 28.65 -4.48
C ILE A 575 3.42 28.23 -3.07
N SER A 576 4.05 27.07 -2.87
CA SER A 576 4.54 26.69 -1.55
C SER A 576 5.65 27.63 -1.05
N ALA A 577 5.65 27.96 0.25
CA ALA A 577 6.69 28.77 0.89
C ALA A 577 8.10 28.21 0.68
N SER A 578 8.24 26.88 0.60
CA SER A 578 9.51 26.20 0.33
C SER A 578 10.03 26.44 -1.10
N THR A 579 9.13 26.66 -2.06
CA THR A 579 9.49 27.00 -3.44
C THR A 579 10.00 28.43 -3.52
N ILE A 580 9.30 29.38 -2.90
CA ILE A 580 9.69 30.79 -2.83
C ILE A 580 11.06 30.92 -2.17
N SER A 581 11.25 30.32 -0.99
CA SER A 581 12.52 30.39 -0.26
C SER A 581 13.71 29.86 -1.07
N ARG A 582 13.53 28.74 -1.78
CA ARG A 582 14.57 28.16 -2.63
C ARG A 582 14.91 29.03 -3.84
N ARG A 583 13.89 29.63 -4.47
CA ARG A 583 14.06 30.51 -5.63
C ARG A 583 14.72 31.84 -5.25
N MET A 584 14.28 32.49 -4.18
CA MET A 584 14.91 33.72 -3.68
C MET A 584 16.38 33.51 -3.32
N LYS A 585 16.75 32.34 -2.78
CA LYS A 585 18.18 32.00 -2.56
C LYS A 585 18.98 31.87 -3.86
N GLN A 586 18.37 31.38 -4.93
CA GLN A 586 19.03 31.28 -6.24
C GLN A 586 19.20 32.64 -6.89
N ILE A 587 18.17 33.50 -6.81
CA ILE A 587 18.19 34.87 -7.32
C ILE A 587 19.29 35.68 -6.61
N ASN A 588 19.26 35.73 -5.28
CA ASN A 588 20.25 36.48 -4.50
C ASN A 588 21.67 35.89 -4.57
N GLY A 589 21.81 34.62 -4.96
CA GLY A 589 23.10 33.97 -5.18
C GLY A 589 23.70 34.29 -6.55
N ALA A 590 22.86 34.54 -7.55
CA ALA A 590 23.27 34.91 -8.91
C ALA A 590 23.71 36.38 -9.02
N GLU A 591 23.18 37.28 -8.19
CA GLU A 591 23.61 38.70 -8.15
C GLU A 591 24.96 38.94 -7.45
N LYS A 592 25.51 37.93 -6.76
CA LYS A 592 26.80 38.01 -6.07
C LYS A 592 27.98 37.46 -6.87
N LEU A 593 27.72 36.97 -8.08
CA LEU A 593 28.70 36.54 -9.08
C LEU A 593 28.70 37.56 -10.22
#